data_AF-A0A9P1FK75-F1
#
_entry.id   AF-A0A9P1FK75-F1
#
_cell.length_a   1.000
_cell.length_b   1.000
_cell.length_c   1.000
_cell.angle_alpha   90.00
_cell.angle_beta   90.00
_cell.angle_gamma   90.00
#
_symmetry.space_group_name_H-M   'P 1'
#
loop_
_entity.id
_entity.type
_entity.pdbx_description
1 polymer ?
#
loop_
_entity_poly.entity_id
_entity_poly.type
_entity_poly.pdbx_seq_one_letter_code
_entity_poly.pdbx_strand_id
1 'polypeptide(L)'
;MIIFGGKHPFLNKRNELDQRLMIEGRLDFTDTSSVAAQGLGLFGLGETIQKFSETARNFCKRLVCVNASSRLTASNALREPWLNSGRRSAESKRKPVENGTPTAGTPRNGTPRNGTPRNGTPRKGGGTPRNGEAGVNATAVPKGGMPPRPGFGYPQAEVDEKAKELEKLQKRVNELEAREREQEQKKTEEDDKARNKAKSFRTQKTKVTEVGTPGTPMSDQSPTTLMPAPRLLAPGTKCRYEPSSSSKFSFIPATVQSFNDLDSTYNLDCRPHADPYRISPAKDISCEQAWPRGTLVHYKSEQREKQGGVQPPLPAVVKSFNESARHPEPAAASAQGIGS
;
A
#
# COMPACT_ATOMS: atom_id res chain seq x y z
N MET A 1 9.33 -11.36 -8.06
CA MET A 1 9.88 -10.60 -6.92
C MET A 1 10.31 -9.21 -7.39
N ILE A 2 9.68 -8.14 -6.89
CA ILE A 2 9.92 -6.77 -7.39
C ILE A 2 11.19 -6.14 -6.80
N ILE A 3 11.64 -6.60 -5.63
CA ILE A 3 12.59 -5.88 -4.74
C ILE A 3 14.07 -6.07 -5.13
N PHE A 4 14.39 -6.94 -6.09
CA PHE A 4 15.77 -7.19 -6.55
C PHE A 4 15.88 -7.35 -8.07
N GLY A 5 15.05 -6.62 -8.83
CA GLY A 5 15.04 -6.73 -10.30
C GLY A 5 14.71 -8.15 -10.78
N GLY A 6 13.83 -8.85 -10.07
CA GLY A 6 13.47 -10.24 -10.36
C GLY A 6 14.40 -11.30 -9.75
N LYS A 7 15.56 -10.93 -9.21
CA LYS A 7 16.49 -11.88 -8.58
C LYS A 7 16.01 -12.33 -7.20
N HIS A 8 16.48 -13.50 -6.78
CA HIS A 8 16.21 -14.06 -5.46
C HIS A 8 17.06 -13.32 -4.40
N PRO A 9 16.49 -12.95 -3.24
CA PRO A 9 17.12 -12.07 -2.24
C PRO A 9 18.36 -12.67 -1.55
N PHE A 10 18.54 -13.99 -1.66
CA PHE A 10 19.65 -14.72 -1.05
C PHE A 10 20.67 -15.20 -2.08
N LEU A 11 20.75 -14.55 -3.25
CA LEU A 11 21.81 -14.83 -4.22
C LEU A 11 23.08 -14.06 -3.86
N ASN A 12 24.21 -14.74 -3.92
CA ASN A 12 25.52 -14.10 -3.82
C ASN A 12 25.90 -13.40 -5.14
N LYS A 13 27.07 -12.74 -5.17
CA LYS A 13 27.64 -12.09 -6.38
C LYS A 13 27.83 -13.03 -7.58
N ARG A 14 27.86 -14.34 -7.35
CA ARG A 14 27.99 -15.39 -8.37
C ARG A 14 26.63 -15.91 -8.87
N ASN A 15 25.52 -15.31 -8.41
CA ASN A 15 24.15 -15.79 -8.62
C ASN A 15 23.90 -17.21 -8.11
N GLU A 16 24.60 -17.64 -7.06
CA GLU A 16 24.34 -18.89 -6.36
C GLU A 16 23.52 -18.61 -5.10
N LEU A 17 22.64 -19.54 -4.73
CA LEU A 17 21.84 -19.43 -3.51
C LEU A 17 22.73 -19.59 -2.27
N ASP A 18 22.89 -18.51 -1.52
CA ASP A 18 23.56 -18.53 -0.23
C ASP A 18 22.59 -19.08 0.83
N GLN A 19 22.68 -20.39 1.05
CA GLN A 19 21.85 -21.09 2.02
C GLN A 19 22.03 -20.55 3.44
N ARG A 20 23.23 -20.03 3.77
CA ARG A 20 23.51 -19.48 5.09
C ARG A 20 22.71 -18.21 5.32
N LEU A 21 22.75 -17.27 4.36
CA LEU A 21 21.94 -16.05 4.43
C LEU A 21 20.44 -16.36 4.47
N MET A 22 20.00 -17.38 3.74
CA MET A 22 18.60 -17.84 3.74
C MET A 22 18.16 -18.38 5.10
N ILE A 23 18.97 -19.25 5.73
CA ILE A 23 18.70 -19.83 7.04
C ILE A 23 18.76 -18.76 8.14
N GLU A 24 19.69 -17.81 8.03
CA GLU A 24 19.81 -16.66 8.95
C GLU A 24 18.71 -15.61 8.72
N GLY A 25 18.00 -15.65 7.59
CA GLY A 25 17.01 -14.64 7.19
C GLY A 25 17.64 -13.25 6.96
N ARG A 26 18.94 -13.21 6.66
CA ARG A 26 19.71 -11.97 6.51
C ARG A 26 19.66 -11.48 5.07
N LEU A 27 18.95 -10.38 4.84
CA LEU A 27 18.88 -9.71 3.55
C LEU A 27 20.04 -8.71 3.39
N ASP A 28 20.81 -8.85 2.32
CA ASP A 28 21.84 -7.88 1.94
C ASP A 28 21.30 -6.91 0.88
N PHE A 29 21.24 -5.63 1.24
CA PHE A 29 20.80 -4.55 0.34
C PHE A 29 21.98 -3.80 -0.30
N THR A 30 23.22 -4.17 0.04
CA THR A 30 24.42 -3.51 -0.48
C THR A 30 24.72 -3.93 -1.92
N ASP A 31 24.32 -5.14 -2.33
CA ASP A 31 24.65 -5.71 -3.64
C ASP A 31 23.64 -5.37 -4.74
N THR A 32 23.36 -4.08 -4.90
CA THR A 32 22.52 -3.57 -6.02
C THR A 32 23.32 -3.30 -7.30
N SER A 33 24.56 -3.81 -7.35
CA SER A 33 25.47 -3.73 -8.49
C SER A 33 24.87 -4.28 -9.79
N SER A 34 23.91 -5.22 -9.72
CA SER A 34 23.39 -5.90 -10.90
C SER A 34 22.14 -5.28 -11.56
N VAL A 35 21.53 -4.25 -10.98
CA VAL A 35 20.33 -3.60 -11.57
C VAL A 35 20.67 -2.29 -12.31
N ALA A 36 21.92 -1.82 -12.24
CA ALA A 36 22.36 -0.61 -12.94
C ALA A 36 22.79 -0.87 -14.41
N ALA A 37 22.94 -2.12 -14.84
CA ALA A 37 23.53 -2.44 -16.13
C ALA A 37 22.55 -2.51 -17.31
N GLN A 38 21.24 -2.49 -17.10
CA GLN A 38 20.27 -2.63 -18.18
C GLN A 38 19.21 -1.51 -18.16
N GLY A 39 19.54 -0.40 -18.82
CA GLY A 39 18.55 0.33 -19.61
C GLY A 39 17.79 1.46 -18.92
N LEU A 40 18.50 2.56 -18.62
CA LEU A 40 18.12 3.97 -18.86
C LEU A 40 18.89 4.86 -17.89
N GLY A 41 20.10 5.24 -18.29
CA GLY A 41 20.87 6.25 -17.59
C GLY A 41 20.20 7.62 -17.72
N LEU A 42 20.06 8.33 -16.59
CA LEU A 42 20.02 9.79 -16.58
C LEU A 42 20.34 10.47 -15.23
N PHE A 43 20.95 9.82 -14.25
CA PHE A 43 21.44 10.53 -13.05
C PHE A 43 22.77 9.94 -12.56
N GLY A 44 23.86 10.39 -13.19
CA GLY A 44 25.23 10.13 -12.76
C GLY A 44 25.72 11.16 -11.74
N LEU A 45 25.39 10.95 -10.47
CA LEU A 45 26.03 11.61 -9.33
C LEU A 45 26.30 10.53 -8.28
N GLY A 46 27.59 10.34 -7.98
CA GLY A 46 28.19 9.17 -7.34
C GLY A 46 27.97 9.06 -5.85
N GLU A 47 26.72 9.09 -5.41
CA GLU A 47 26.33 8.65 -4.09
C GLU A 47 25.80 7.22 -4.22
N THR A 48 26.19 6.31 -3.34
CA THR A 48 25.61 4.96 -3.29
C THR A 48 24.14 5.08 -2.91
N ILE A 49 23.28 5.39 -3.90
CA ILE A 49 21.84 5.58 -3.69
C ILE A 49 21.33 4.24 -3.18
N GLN A 50 21.13 4.17 -1.87
CA GLN A 50 20.42 3.09 -1.24
C GLN A 50 19.01 3.11 -1.84
N LYS A 51 18.76 2.22 -2.80
CA LYS A 51 17.52 2.20 -3.60
C LYS A 51 16.24 2.08 -2.76
N PHE A 52 16.40 1.67 -1.51
CA PHE A 52 15.34 1.42 -0.56
C PHE A 52 15.53 2.30 0.67
N SER A 53 14.45 2.95 1.11
CA SER A 53 14.43 3.66 2.39
C SER A 53 14.69 2.69 3.54
N GLU A 54 15.17 3.19 4.68
CA GLU A 54 15.39 2.34 5.87
C GLU A 54 14.11 1.61 6.32
N THR A 55 12.97 2.30 6.21
CA THR A 55 11.64 1.72 6.47
C THR A 55 11.30 0.56 5.55
N ALA A 56 11.68 0.62 4.27
CA ALA A 56 11.52 -0.46 3.31
C ALA A 56 12.36 -1.69 3.68
N ARG A 57 13.62 -1.44 4.07
CA ARG A 57 14.56 -2.49 4.46
C ARG A 57 14.07 -3.23 5.70
N ASN A 58 13.65 -2.48 6.72
CA ASN A 58 13.11 -3.06 7.95
C ASN A 58 11.81 -3.83 7.72
N PHE A 59 10.93 -3.32 6.85
CA PHE A 59 9.74 -4.04 6.42
C PHE A 59 10.10 -5.40 5.79
N CYS A 60 11.03 -5.41 4.83
CA CYS A 60 11.47 -6.64 4.17
C CYS A 60 12.12 -7.63 5.14
N LYS A 61 12.96 -7.16 6.07
CA LYS A 61 13.58 -8.01 7.11
C LYS A 61 12.53 -8.72 7.97
N ARG A 62 11.43 -8.03 8.34
CA ARG A 62 10.35 -8.62 9.16
C ARG A 62 9.52 -9.67 8.41
N LEU A 63 9.38 -9.54 7.09
CA LEU A 63 8.75 -10.57 6.26
C LEU A 63 9.58 -11.85 6.17
N VAL A 64 10.90 -11.71 6.21
CA VAL A 64 11.87 -12.80 6.02
C VAL A 64 12.42 -13.30 7.37
N CYS A 65 11.72 -13.06 8.47
CA CYS A 65 12.12 -13.53 9.79
C CYS A 65 12.11 -15.07 9.85
N VAL A 66 13.21 -15.65 10.34
CA VAL A 66 13.40 -17.10 10.48
C VAL A 66 12.38 -17.71 11.44
N ASN A 67 12.15 -17.04 12.57
CA ASN A 67 11.16 -17.45 13.54
C ASN A 67 9.74 -17.15 13.00
N ALA A 68 8.96 -18.21 12.76
CA ALA A 68 7.61 -18.11 12.23
C ALA A 68 6.67 -17.27 13.13
N SER A 69 6.84 -17.34 14.45
CA SER A 69 6.00 -16.58 15.40
C SER A 69 6.31 -15.08 15.40
N SER A 70 7.54 -14.70 15.05
CA SER A 70 7.96 -13.30 14.92
C SER A 70 7.80 -12.75 13.50
N ARG A 71 7.52 -13.64 12.53
CA ARG A 71 7.34 -13.26 11.14
C ARG A 71 6.11 -12.38 10.97
N LEU A 72 6.27 -11.30 10.21
CA LEU A 72 5.18 -10.38 9.94
C LEU A 72 4.04 -11.09 9.21
N THR A 73 2.86 -11.09 9.81
CA THR A 73 1.65 -11.60 9.17
C THR A 73 1.17 -10.66 8.06
N ALA A 74 0.41 -11.18 7.09
CA ALA A 74 -0.11 -10.37 5.99
C ALA A 74 -0.98 -9.19 6.48
N SER A 75 -1.81 -9.43 7.50
CA SER A 75 -2.68 -8.39 8.10
C SER A 75 -1.88 -7.26 8.74
N ASN A 76 -0.76 -7.57 9.40
CA ASN A 76 0.13 -6.57 9.97
C ASN A 76 0.96 -5.87 8.89
N ALA A 77 1.38 -6.59 7.85
CA ALA A 77 2.13 -6.02 6.74
C ALA A 77 1.34 -4.91 6.03
N LEU A 78 0.04 -5.09 5.80
CA LEU A 78 -0.82 -4.06 5.17
C LEU A 78 -0.94 -2.77 6.00
N ARG A 79 -0.69 -2.84 7.30
CA ARG A 79 -0.73 -1.68 8.20
C ARG A 79 0.57 -0.89 8.22
N GLU A 80 1.65 -1.43 7.65
CA GLU A 80 2.97 -0.79 7.70
C GLU A 80 2.96 0.55 6.96
N PRO A 81 3.48 1.63 7.59
CA PRO A 81 3.47 2.96 6.99
C PRO A 81 4.13 3.00 5.62
N TRP A 82 5.20 2.23 5.42
CA TRP A 82 5.95 2.21 4.16
C TRP A 82 5.10 1.81 2.95
N LEU A 83 4.22 0.83 3.09
CA LEU A 83 3.29 0.41 2.02
C LEU A 83 2.22 1.48 1.74
N ASN A 84 1.85 2.26 2.76
CA ASN A 84 0.83 3.30 2.67
C ASN A 84 1.39 4.66 2.22
N SER A 85 2.69 4.93 2.42
CA SER A 85 3.36 6.17 2.04
C SER A 85 3.39 6.38 0.52
N GLY A 86 3.59 5.31 -0.26
CA GLY A 86 3.67 5.40 -1.73
C GLY A 86 2.36 5.83 -2.41
N ARG A 87 1.21 5.60 -1.77
CA ARG A 87 -0.10 6.03 -2.32
C ARG A 87 -0.30 7.53 -2.26
N ARG A 88 0.36 8.25 -1.33
CA ARG A 88 0.11 9.68 -1.11
C ARG A 88 0.95 10.58 -2.03
N SER A 89 2.19 10.21 -2.33
CA SER A 89 3.07 11.05 -3.17
C SER A 89 2.67 11.11 -4.64
N ALA A 90 1.97 10.10 -5.16
CA ALA A 90 1.43 10.15 -6.52
C ALA A 90 0.23 11.10 -6.64
N GLU A 91 -0.55 11.26 -5.57
CA GLU A 91 -1.74 12.12 -5.56
C GLU A 91 -1.37 13.60 -5.35
N SER A 92 -0.43 13.90 -4.44
CA SER A 92 -0.03 15.28 -4.13
C SER A 92 0.74 16.01 -5.23
N LYS A 93 1.21 15.32 -6.28
CA LYS A 93 1.84 15.96 -7.46
C LYS A 93 0.85 16.41 -8.53
N ARG A 94 -0.43 16.09 -8.39
CA ARG A 94 -1.48 16.73 -9.20
C ARG A 94 -1.74 18.08 -8.59
N LYS A 95 -1.23 19.15 -9.21
CA LYS A 95 -1.57 20.53 -8.85
C LYS A 95 -3.11 20.61 -8.72
N PRO A 96 -3.64 21.23 -7.66
CA PRO A 96 -5.08 21.52 -7.58
C PRO A 96 -5.43 22.27 -8.86
N VAL A 97 -6.32 21.71 -9.67
CA VAL A 97 -6.94 22.46 -10.74
C VAL A 97 -7.82 23.47 -10.01
N GLU A 98 -7.33 24.71 -9.89
CA GLU A 98 -8.14 25.84 -9.46
C GLU A 98 -9.44 25.82 -10.26
N ASN A 99 -10.56 25.85 -9.55
CA ASN A 99 -11.89 25.94 -10.12
C ASN A 99 -11.99 27.22 -10.96
N GLY A 100 -11.61 27.13 -12.23
CA GLY A 100 -11.95 28.11 -13.23
C GLY A 100 -13.47 28.11 -13.38
N THR A 101 -14.08 29.23 -13.00
CA THR A 101 -15.48 29.57 -13.29
C THR A 101 -15.78 29.23 -14.76
N PRO A 102 -16.84 28.45 -15.07
CA PRO A 102 -17.20 28.18 -16.45
C PRO A 102 -17.63 29.50 -17.10
N THR A 103 -16.72 30.15 -17.82
CA THR A 103 -17.08 31.25 -18.71
C THR A 103 -17.85 30.63 -19.87
N ALA A 104 -19.11 31.02 -20.01
CA ALA A 104 -19.99 30.60 -21.10
C ALA A 104 -19.35 30.92 -22.45
N GLY A 105 -18.75 29.90 -23.08
CA GLY A 105 -18.23 29.98 -24.43
C GLY A 105 -19.39 30.00 -25.42
N THR A 106 -19.51 31.10 -26.14
CA THR A 106 -20.35 31.20 -27.34
C THR A 106 -19.93 30.13 -28.36
N PRO A 107 -20.87 29.44 -29.03
CA PRO A 107 -20.53 28.43 -30.02
C PRO A 107 -19.88 29.10 -31.23
N ARG A 108 -18.56 28.92 -31.37
CA ARG A 108 -17.84 29.35 -32.58
C ARG A 108 -17.95 28.24 -33.62
N ASN A 109 -18.71 28.52 -34.66
CA ASN A 109 -18.92 27.68 -35.82
C ASN A 109 -17.56 27.39 -36.50
N GLY A 110 -17.03 26.19 -36.32
CA GLY A 110 -15.76 25.76 -36.87
C GLY A 110 -15.91 25.24 -38.29
N THR A 111 -15.32 25.93 -39.25
CA THR A 111 -15.13 25.47 -40.63
C THR A 111 -14.25 24.22 -40.66
N PRO A 112 -14.54 23.21 -41.51
CA PRO A 112 -13.75 21.99 -41.59
C PRO A 112 -12.35 22.30 -42.14
N ARG A 113 -11.32 22.07 -41.33
CA ARG A 113 -9.93 22.20 -41.75
C ARG A 113 -9.50 20.89 -42.39
N ASN A 114 -9.33 20.93 -43.71
CA ASN A 114 -8.83 19.85 -44.55
C ASN A 114 -7.47 19.36 -44.01
N GLY A 115 -7.40 18.07 -43.64
CA GLY A 115 -6.18 17.45 -43.15
C GLY A 115 -5.23 17.14 -44.30
N THR A 116 -4.01 17.69 -44.26
CA THR A 116 -2.91 17.24 -45.11
C THR A 116 -2.32 15.95 -44.52
N PRO A 117 -2.13 14.88 -45.33
CA PRO A 117 -1.54 13.64 -44.87
C PRO A 117 -0.05 13.85 -44.57
N ARG A 118 0.35 13.53 -43.34
CA ARG A 118 1.77 13.54 -42.94
C ARG A 118 2.41 12.24 -43.42
N ASN A 119 3.21 12.34 -44.49
CA ASN A 119 4.05 11.27 -45.00
C ASN A 119 4.94 10.70 -43.89
N GLY A 120 4.82 9.39 -43.64
CA GLY A 120 5.75 8.63 -42.81
C GLY A 120 7.07 8.43 -43.56
N THR A 121 8.18 8.82 -42.95
CA THR A 121 9.51 8.43 -43.41
C THR A 121 9.82 7.01 -42.90
N PRO A 122 10.22 6.07 -43.79
CA PRO A 122 10.56 4.72 -43.40
C PRO A 122 11.92 4.72 -42.70
N ARG A 123 11.96 4.23 -41.45
CA ARG A 123 13.20 4.03 -40.70
C ARG A 123 13.87 2.77 -41.26
N LYS A 124 14.73 2.96 -42.26
CA LYS A 124 15.62 1.93 -42.82
C LYS A 124 16.48 1.33 -41.71
N GLY A 125 16.51 0.00 -41.69
CA GLY A 125 17.41 -0.79 -40.86
C GLY A 125 18.88 -0.49 -41.17
N GLY A 126 19.69 -0.59 -40.13
CA GLY A 126 21.14 -0.54 -40.17
C GLY A 126 21.68 -1.47 -39.11
N GLY A 127 21.58 -2.78 -39.36
CA GLY A 127 22.43 -3.75 -38.70
C GLY A 127 23.80 -3.69 -39.35
N THR A 128 24.85 -3.56 -38.53
CA THR A 128 26.22 -3.88 -38.92
C THR A 128 26.73 -4.96 -37.97
N PRO A 129 27.09 -6.16 -38.45
CA PRO A 129 27.98 -7.04 -37.74
C PRO A 129 29.42 -6.59 -38.04
N ARG A 130 30.33 -6.70 -37.06
CA ARG A 130 31.75 -6.81 -37.40
C ARG A 130 32.52 -7.62 -36.36
N ASN A 131 32.95 -8.78 -36.84
CA ASN A 131 33.97 -9.64 -36.27
C ASN A 131 35.31 -8.91 -36.11
N GLY A 132 36.14 -9.45 -35.22
CA GLY A 132 37.49 -9.88 -35.61
C GLY A 132 38.62 -8.85 -35.53
N GLU A 133 39.50 -9.11 -34.57
CA GLU A 133 40.97 -9.20 -34.72
C GLU A 133 41.84 -7.98 -35.06
N ALA A 134 43.09 -8.16 -34.61
CA ALA A 134 44.33 -7.49 -34.95
C ALA A 134 44.67 -6.19 -34.22
N GLY A 135 45.68 -6.34 -33.34
CA GLY A 135 46.44 -5.21 -32.82
C GLY A 135 47.26 -4.55 -33.91
N VAL A 136 47.48 -3.24 -33.73
CA VAL A 136 48.57 -2.49 -34.37
C VAL A 136 48.89 -1.28 -33.50
N ASN A 137 50.16 -1.25 -33.09
CA ASN A 137 51.05 -0.11 -32.93
C ASN A 137 50.56 1.20 -32.29
N ALA A 138 51.15 1.42 -31.11
CA ALA A 138 51.53 2.70 -30.55
C ALA A 138 51.83 3.76 -31.63
N THR A 139 51.06 4.85 -31.58
CA THR A 139 51.50 6.14 -32.11
C THR A 139 51.46 7.13 -30.96
N ALA A 140 52.66 7.62 -30.61
CA ALA A 140 52.89 8.57 -29.55
C ALA A 140 52.10 9.86 -29.79
N VAL A 141 51.24 10.21 -28.85
CA VAL A 141 50.62 11.54 -28.76
C VAL A 141 51.60 12.47 -28.03
N PRO A 142 51.96 13.64 -28.59
CA PRO A 142 52.88 14.57 -27.93
C PRO A 142 52.26 15.11 -26.64
N LYS A 143 53.02 14.99 -25.55
CA LYS A 143 52.78 15.63 -24.24
C LYS A 143 52.74 17.15 -24.41
N GLY A 144 51.55 17.70 -24.62
CA GLY A 144 51.28 19.12 -24.38
C GLY A 144 51.23 19.35 -22.87
N GLY A 145 52.25 20.00 -22.33
CA GLY A 145 52.30 20.40 -20.91
C GLY A 145 51.16 21.34 -20.57
N MET A 146 50.21 20.88 -19.77
CA MET A 146 49.30 21.77 -19.06
C MET A 146 50.11 22.52 -17.99
N PRO A 147 49.94 23.84 -17.86
CA PRO A 147 50.58 24.59 -16.79
C PRO A 147 50.12 24.05 -15.42
N PRO A 148 51.00 24.02 -14.41
CA PRO A 148 50.63 23.62 -13.06
C PRO A 148 49.47 24.51 -12.59
N ARG A 149 48.33 23.88 -12.29
CA ARG A 149 47.21 24.57 -11.65
C ARG A 149 47.71 25.18 -10.34
N PRO A 150 47.50 26.48 -10.09
CA PRO A 150 47.83 27.09 -8.81
C PRO A 150 47.12 26.30 -7.72
N GLY A 151 47.91 25.73 -6.80
CA GLY A 151 47.41 24.92 -5.71
C GLY A 151 46.46 25.74 -4.87
N PHE A 152 45.18 25.41 -4.89
CA PHE A 152 44.23 25.81 -3.87
C PHE A 152 44.65 25.10 -2.59
N GLY A 153 45.56 25.72 -1.84
CA GLY A 153 45.91 25.32 -0.49
C GLY A 153 44.67 25.51 0.37
N TYR A 154 43.96 24.43 0.63
CA TYR A 154 42.94 24.43 1.67
C TYR A 154 43.65 24.72 3.01
N PRO A 155 43.17 25.68 3.81
CA PRO A 155 43.80 26.02 5.08
C PRO A 155 43.80 24.79 5.99
N GLN A 156 44.99 24.26 6.29
CA GLN A 156 45.20 23.05 7.09
C GLN A 156 44.48 23.09 8.45
N ALA A 157 44.30 24.29 9.02
CA ALA A 157 43.59 24.51 10.27
C ALA A 157 42.12 24.05 10.24
N GLU A 158 41.42 24.19 9.10
CA GLU A 158 40.02 23.77 8.97
C GLU A 158 39.88 22.24 8.94
N VAL A 159 40.91 21.54 8.44
CA VAL A 159 40.96 20.08 8.40
C VAL A 159 41.14 19.52 9.82
N ASP A 160 42.03 20.13 10.61
CA ASP A 160 42.30 19.71 11.99
C ASP A 160 41.09 19.97 12.93
N GLU A 161 40.34 21.06 12.70
CA GLU A 161 39.12 21.35 13.47
C GLU A 161 38.02 20.33 13.18
N LYS A 162 37.79 20.01 11.89
CA LYS A 162 36.80 18.99 11.49
C LYS A 162 37.17 17.60 12.00
N ALA A 163 38.47 17.26 12.05
CA ALA A 163 38.92 16.00 12.61
C ALA A 163 38.56 15.88 14.11
N LYS A 164 38.76 16.95 14.90
CA LYS A 164 38.39 16.99 16.32
C LYS A 164 36.87 16.92 16.52
N GLU A 165 36.09 17.58 15.66
CA GLU A 165 34.63 17.52 15.72
C GLU A 165 34.11 16.10 15.42
N LEU A 166 34.69 15.43 14.42
CA LEU A 166 34.33 14.06 14.07
C LEU A 166 34.64 13.08 15.21
N GLU A 167 35.78 13.23 15.89
CA GLU A 167 36.13 12.42 17.05
C GLU A 167 35.13 12.63 18.21
N LYS A 168 34.73 13.89 18.46
CA LYS A 168 33.73 14.22 19.48
C LYS A 168 32.35 13.63 19.15
N LEU A 169 31.94 13.64 17.89
CA LEU A 169 30.71 13.00 17.43
C LEU A 169 30.77 11.49 17.59
N GLN A 170 31.89 10.87 17.22
CA GLN A 170 32.09 9.42 17.39
C GLN A 170 31.97 9.02 18.87
N LYS A 171 32.52 9.81 19.79
CA LYS A 171 32.39 9.58 21.24
C LYS A 171 30.94 9.68 21.71
N ARG A 172 30.17 10.65 21.20
CA ARG A 172 28.73 10.79 21.51
C ARG A 172 27.89 9.63 21.00
N VAL A 173 28.19 9.11 19.80
CA VAL A 173 27.50 7.93 19.25
C VAL A 173 27.75 6.72 20.14
N ASN A 174 29.01 6.46 20.52
CA ASN A 174 29.35 5.34 21.40
C ASN A 174 28.68 5.46 22.79
N GLU A 175 28.56 6.67 23.33
CA GLU A 175 27.87 6.90 24.61
C GLU A 175 26.36 6.64 24.51
N LEU A 176 25.71 7.06 23.41
CA LEU A 176 24.29 6.83 23.18
C LEU A 176 23.99 5.34 22.99
N GLU A 177 24.82 4.62 22.24
CA GLU A 177 24.69 3.16 22.09
C GLU A 177 24.84 2.43 23.44
N ALA A 178 25.74 2.89 24.31
CA ALA A 178 25.89 2.33 25.65
C ALA A 178 24.63 2.53 26.51
N ARG A 179 24.01 3.72 26.44
CA ARG A 179 22.74 4.01 27.15
C ARG A 179 21.58 3.17 26.64
N GLU A 180 21.50 2.96 25.33
CA GLU A 180 20.44 2.12 24.73
C GLU A 180 20.55 0.67 25.22
N ARG A 181 21.76 0.10 25.25
CA ARG A 181 22.00 -1.24 25.81
C ARG A 181 21.63 -1.34 27.29
N GLU A 182 21.92 -0.31 28.09
CA GLU A 182 21.53 -0.30 29.51
C GLU A 182 19.99 -0.27 29.67
N GLN A 183 19.28 0.47 28.82
CA GLN A 183 17.81 0.49 28.83
C GLN A 183 17.21 -0.86 28.40
N GLU A 184 17.77 -1.49 27.37
CA GLU A 184 17.34 -2.83 26.95
C GLU A 184 17.55 -3.87 28.06
N GLN A 185 18.70 -3.83 28.76
CA GLN A 185 18.96 -4.71 29.90
C GLN A 185 17.95 -4.50 31.03
N LYS A 186 17.67 -3.23 31.41
CA LYS A 186 16.66 -2.91 32.43
C LYS A 186 15.27 -3.43 32.05
N LYS A 187 14.88 -3.28 30.78
CA LYS A 187 13.60 -3.78 30.28
C LYS A 187 13.52 -5.30 30.35
N THR A 188 14.58 -6.03 29.97
CA THR A 188 14.61 -7.49 30.08
C THR A 188 14.53 -7.97 31.53
N GLU A 189 15.20 -7.28 32.46
CA GLU A 189 15.13 -7.60 33.88
C GLU A 189 13.73 -7.36 34.46
N GLU A 190 13.04 -6.29 34.02
CA GLU A 190 11.66 -6.00 34.41
C GLU A 190 10.67 -7.05 33.87
N ASP A 191 10.82 -7.46 32.61
CA ASP A 191 10.00 -8.50 31.99
C ASP A 191 10.17 -9.86 32.70
N ASP A 192 11.41 -10.22 33.09
CA ASP A 192 11.68 -11.44 33.86
C ASP A 192 11.09 -11.38 35.28
N LYS A 193 11.15 -10.21 35.94
CA LYS A 193 10.48 -9.99 37.24
C LYS A 193 8.96 -10.13 37.11
N ALA A 194 8.36 -9.56 36.07
CA ALA A 194 6.92 -9.67 35.81
C ALA A 194 6.50 -11.13 35.53
N ARG A 195 7.31 -11.85 34.74
CA ARG A 195 7.08 -13.27 34.41
C ARG A 195 7.15 -14.16 35.65
N ASN A 196 8.12 -13.93 36.54
CA ASN A 196 8.23 -14.69 37.79
C ASN A 196 7.08 -14.38 38.76
N LYS A 197 6.62 -13.12 38.83
CA LYS A 197 5.43 -12.74 39.61
C LYS A 197 4.16 -13.46 39.12
N ALA A 198 3.96 -13.55 37.80
CA ALA A 198 2.80 -14.23 37.22
C ALA A 198 2.76 -15.74 37.50
N LYS A 199 3.93 -16.40 37.56
CA LYS A 199 4.02 -17.83 37.92
C LYS A 199 3.60 -18.09 39.37
N SER A 200 3.89 -17.17 40.30
CA SER A 200 3.52 -17.30 41.72
C SER A 200 1.99 -17.28 41.94
N PHE A 201 1.24 -16.50 41.15
CA PHE A 201 -0.22 -16.42 41.29
C PHE A 201 -0.98 -17.64 40.75
N ARG A 202 -0.40 -18.43 39.85
CA ARG A 202 -1.11 -19.56 39.20
C ARG A 202 -1.23 -20.79 40.11
N THR A 203 -0.37 -20.95 41.11
CA THR A 203 -0.30 -22.17 41.93
C THR A 203 -1.32 -22.23 43.08
N GLN A 204 -2.11 -21.17 43.32
CA GLN A 204 -3.06 -21.13 44.45
C GLN A 204 -4.54 -21.33 44.05
N LYS A 205 -4.89 -21.47 42.76
CA LYS A 205 -6.31 -21.48 42.30
C LYS A 205 -6.79 -22.83 41.74
N THR A 206 -6.31 -23.96 42.28
CA THR A 206 -6.81 -25.30 41.92
C THR A 206 -7.07 -26.14 43.16
N LYS A 207 -8.02 -25.70 43.98
CA LYS A 207 -8.73 -26.57 44.93
C LYS A 207 -10.09 -25.92 45.19
N VAL A 208 -11.19 -26.62 44.88
CA VAL A 208 -12.63 -26.28 44.99
C VAL A 208 -13.29 -26.44 43.60
N THR A 209 -14.38 -27.17 43.37
CA THR A 209 -15.19 -28.15 44.10
C THR A 209 -16.08 -28.76 43.01
N GLU A 210 -16.01 -30.07 42.78
CA GLU A 210 -17.03 -30.80 42.01
C GLU A 210 -18.22 -31.08 42.94
N VAL A 211 -19.37 -30.47 42.67
CA VAL A 211 -20.68 -30.94 43.16
C VAL A 211 -21.70 -30.68 42.07
N GLY A 212 -22.30 -31.74 41.54
CA GLY A 212 -23.36 -31.67 40.54
C GLY A 212 -24.72 -31.34 41.14
N THR A 213 -25.64 -30.84 40.29
CA THR A 213 -27.09 -31.01 40.48
C THR A 213 -27.81 -30.77 39.14
N PRO A 214 -28.76 -31.63 38.74
CA PRO A 214 -29.69 -31.37 37.64
C PRO A 214 -30.95 -30.68 38.19
N GLY A 215 -31.36 -29.56 37.59
CA GLY A 215 -32.56 -28.84 38.00
C GLY A 215 -32.99 -27.81 36.98
N THR A 216 -34.02 -28.17 36.21
CA THR A 216 -34.82 -27.28 35.36
C THR A 216 -35.42 -26.14 36.19
N PRO A 217 -35.45 -24.90 35.67
CA PRO A 217 -36.62 -24.08 35.93
C PRO A 217 -37.16 -23.37 34.69
N MET A 218 -38.42 -23.00 34.84
CA MET A 218 -39.36 -22.53 33.85
C MET A 218 -38.93 -21.25 33.13
N SER A 219 -39.34 -21.20 31.88
CA SER A 219 -39.18 -20.13 30.90
C SER A 219 -40.04 -18.92 31.22
N ASP A 220 -39.40 -17.85 31.69
CA ASP A 220 -39.89 -16.47 31.55
C ASP A 220 -38.96 -15.76 30.55
N GLN A 221 -39.23 -15.99 29.26
CA GLN A 221 -38.46 -15.39 28.17
C GLN A 221 -38.92 -13.94 27.98
N SER A 222 -38.30 -13.03 28.74
CA SER A 222 -38.06 -11.70 28.20
C SER A 222 -37.39 -11.87 26.83
N PRO A 223 -37.82 -11.17 25.77
CA PRO A 223 -37.22 -11.26 24.45
C PRO A 223 -35.84 -10.62 24.51
N THR A 224 -34.86 -11.35 25.06
CA THR A 224 -33.45 -11.11 24.86
C THR A 224 -33.26 -11.29 23.37
N THR A 225 -33.37 -10.17 22.65
CA THR A 225 -33.17 -10.09 21.21
C THR A 225 -31.71 -10.39 21.00
N LEU A 226 -31.37 -11.70 20.99
CA LEU A 226 -30.10 -12.22 20.58
C LEU A 226 -29.88 -11.65 19.19
N MET A 227 -29.00 -10.66 19.10
CA MET A 227 -28.67 -10.02 17.84
C MET A 227 -28.30 -11.14 16.88
N PRO A 228 -29.07 -11.37 15.81
CA PRO A 228 -28.78 -12.45 14.88
C PRO A 228 -27.35 -12.24 14.37
N ALA A 229 -26.58 -13.33 14.32
CA ALA A 229 -25.23 -13.30 13.80
C ALA A 229 -25.22 -12.55 12.43
N PRO A 230 -24.22 -11.70 12.19
CA PRO A 230 -24.18 -10.89 10.98
C PRO A 230 -24.32 -11.76 9.75
N ARG A 231 -25.29 -11.44 8.90
CA ARG A 231 -25.60 -12.23 7.71
C ARG A 231 -24.74 -11.75 6.55
N LEU A 232 -24.11 -12.70 5.86
CA LEU A 232 -23.42 -12.45 4.59
C LEU A 232 -24.46 -12.33 3.46
N LEU A 233 -24.08 -11.64 2.38
CA LEU A 233 -24.95 -11.54 1.19
C LEU A 233 -25.04 -12.92 0.52
N ALA A 234 -26.26 -13.38 0.27
CA ALA A 234 -26.49 -14.67 -0.40
C ALA A 234 -26.11 -14.60 -1.90
N PRO A 235 -25.63 -15.70 -2.49
CA PRO A 235 -25.53 -15.83 -3.94
C PRO A 235 -26.84 -15.45 -4.65
N GLY A 236 -26.75 -14.73 -5.76
CA GLY A 236 -27.89 -14.18 -6.51
C GLY A 236 -28.35 -12.80 -6.04
N THR A 237 -27.83 -12.26 -4.94
CA THR A 237 -28.21 -10.92 -4.46
C THR A 237 -27.76 -9.85 -5.47
N LYS A 238 -28.73 -9.06 -5.95
CA LYS A 238 -28.47 -7.92 -6.84
C LYS A 238 -27.86 -6.77 -6.05
N CYS A 239 -26.77 -6.25 -6.54
CA CYS A 239 -26.05 -5.13 -5.94
C CYS A 239 -25.46 -4.23 -7.01
N ARG A 240 -24.68 -3.25 -6.56
CA ARG A 240 -23.87 -2.38 -7.40
C ARG A 240 -22.47 -2.29 -6.86
N TYR A 241 -21.50 -2.21 -7.75
CA TYR A 241 -20.09 -2.21 -7.43
C TYR A 241 -19.42 -0.87 -7.83
N GLU A 242 -18.63 -0.32 -6.92
CA GLU A 242 -17.80 0.88 -7.11
C GLU A 242 -16.35 0.48 -7.50
N PRO A 243 -15.96 0.58 -8.79
CA PRO A 243 -14.62 0.20 -9.23
C PRO A 243 -13.51 1.04 -8.58
N SER A 244 -12.34 0.41 -8.36
CA SER A 244 -11.16 1.04 -7.70
C SER A 244 -10.56 2.22 -8.44
N SER A 245 -10.76 2.27 -9.75
CA SER A 245 -10.09 3.21 -10.61
C SER A 245 -10.98 4.44 -10.79
N SER A 246 -10.85 5.43 -9.91
CA SER A 246 -11.43 6.78 -10.00
C SER A 246 -12.89 6.95 -9.52
N SER A 247 -13.08 7.97 -8.67
CA SER A 247 -14.37 8.58 -8.28
C SER A 247 -15.23 9.09 -9.44
N LYS A 248 -14.75 8.96 -10.68
CA LYS A 248 -15.44 9.40 -11.90
C LYS A 248 -16.38 8.35 -12.49
N PHE A 249 -16.25 7.07 -12.13
CA PHE A 249 -17.11 6.03 -12.69
C PHE A 249 -18.37 5.85 -11.85
N SER A 250 -19.49 5.70 -12.56
CA SER A 250 -20.75 5.31 -11.95
C SER A 250 -20.67 3.90 -11.39
N PHE A 251 -21.51 3.63 -10.39
CA PHE A 251 -21.75 2.29 -9.87
C PHE A 251 -22.19 1.34 -10.98
N ILE A 252 -21.55 0.18 -11.08
CA ILE A 252 -21.85 -0.86 -12.08
C ILE A 252 -22.83 -1.87 -11.46
N PRO A 253 -23.93 -2.24 -12.13
CA PRO A 253 -24.80 -3.31 -11.65
C PRO A 253 -24.02 -4.63 -11.54
N ALA A 254 -24.26 -5.38 -10.48
CA ALA A 254 -23.55 -6.62 -10.20
C ALA A 254 -24.43 -7.61 -9.45
N THR A 255 -24.08 -8.89 -9.53
CA THR A 255 -24.74 -9.98 -8.80
C THR A 255 -23.71 -10.73 -7.97
N VAL A 256 -24.02 -10.96 -6.69
CA VAL A 256 -23.17 -11.77 -5.80
C VAL A 256 -23.17 -13.22 -6.29
N GLN A 257 -21.99 -13.79 -6.55
CA GLN A 257 -21.83 -15.20 -6.91
C GLN A 257 -21.45 -16.04 -5.69
N SER A 258 -20.48 -15.59 -4.89
CA SER A 258 -20.06 -16.28 -3.66
C SER A 258 -19.34 -15.32 -2.70
N PHE A 259 -19.13 -15.75 -1.46
CA PHE A 259 -18.28 -15.07 -0.49
C PHE A 259 -16.98 -15.87 -0.28
N ASN A 260 -15.86 -15.17 -0.17
CA ASN A 260 -14.55 -15.74 0.08
C ASN A 260 -14.19 -15.53 1.55
N ASP A 261 -14.27 -16.59 2.36
CA ASP A 261 -14.00 -16.50 3.80
C ASP A 261 -12.54 -16.14 4.12
N LEU A 262 -11.60 -16.53 3.25
CA LEU A 262 -10.15 -16.37 3.48
C LEU A 262 -9.71 -14.90 3.52
N ASP A 263 -10.31 -14.05 2.68
CA ASP A 263 -9.96 -12.64 2.56
C ASP A 263 -11.14 -11.70 2.85
N SER A 264 -12.30 -12.27 3.20
CA SER A 264 -13.54 -11.54 3.48
C SER A 264 -14.01 -10.68 2.30
N THR A 265 -13.85 -11.18 1.07
CA THR A 265 -14.30 -10.52 -0.16
C THR A 265 -15.47 -11.24 -0.82
N TYR A 266 -16.17 -10.57 -1.74
CA TYR A 266 -17.24 -11.18 -2.52
C TYR A 266 -16.79 -11.41 -3.96
N ASN A 267 -17.16 -12.55 -4.55
CA ASN A 267 -17.08 -12.73 -5.98
C ASN A 267 -18.36 -12.19 -6.61
N LEU A 268 -18.21 -11.18 -7.46
CA LEU A 268 -19.28 -10.62 -8.26
C LEU A 268 -19.14 -11.08 -9.71
N ASP A 269 -20.24 -11.13 -10.43
CA ASP A 269 -20.27 -11.37 -11.88
C ASP A 269 -19.34 -10.43 -12.68
N CYS A 270 -19.21 -9.17 -12.26
CA CYS A 270 -18.34 -8.19 -12.90
C CYS A 270 -16.93 -8.11 -12.31
N ARG A 271 -16.68 -8.69 -11.12
CA ARG A 271 -15.39 -8.60 -10.43
C ARG A 271 -15.20 -9.70 -9.36
N PRO A 272 -14.16 -10.54 -9.48
CA PRO A 272 -13.75 -11.42 -8.39
C PRO A 272 -13.08 -10.62 -7.26
N HIS A 273 -13.13 -11.16 -6.03
CA HIS A 273 -12.52 -10.56 -4.84
C HIS A 273 -12.88 -9.07 -4.63
N ALA A 274 -14.15 -8.72 -4.82
CA ALA A 274 -14.66 -7.38 -4.58
C ALA A 274 -14.69 -7.05 -3.08
N ASP A 275 -14.07 -5.93 -2.70
CA ASP A 275 -14.13 -5.44 -1.32
C ASP A 275 -15.59 -5.17 -0.90
N PRO A 276 -16.04 -5.65 0.27
CA PRO A 276 -17.40 -5.39 0.78
C PRO A 276 -17.75 -3.90 0.86
N TYR A 277 -16.73 -3.05 1.07
CA TYR A 277 -16.83 -1.59 1.16
C TYR A 277 -17.26 -0.90 -0.14
N ARG A 278 -17.18 -1.60 -1.26
CA ARG A 278 -17.48 -1.08 -2.61
C ARG A 278 -18.80 -1.60 -3.15
N ILE A 279 -19.50 -2.42 -2.38
CA ILE A 279 -20.77 -2.99 -2.76
C ILE A 279 -21.85 -2.10 -2.15
N SER A 280 -22.89 -1.79 -2.94
CA SER A 280 -24.04 -0.98 -2.53
C SER A 280 -25.33 -1.65 -3.01
N PRO A 281 -26.49 -1.46 -2.36
CA PRO A 281 -27.77 -1.94 -2.89
C PRO A 281 -28.05 -1.40 -4.30
N ALA A 282 -28.73 -2.14 -5.16
CA ALA A 282 -29.22 -1.61 -6.44
C ALA A 282 -30.27 -0.49 -6.23
N LYS A 283 -30.46 0.43 -7.19
CA LYS A 283 -31.42 1.55 -7.05
C LYS A 283 -32.85 1.05 -7.25
N ASP A 284 -32.97 -0.02 -8.02
CA ASP A 284 -34.21 -0.43 -8.67
C ASP A 284 -34.83 -1.67 -7.98
N ILE A 285 -34.21 -2.15 -6.90
CA ILE A 285 -34.69 -3.31 -6.13
C ILE A 285 -35.73 -2.89 -5.09
N SER A 286 -36.74 -3.75 -4.91
CA SER A 286 -37.74 -3.63 -3.84
C SER A 286 -37.13 -3.92 -2.48
N CYS A 287 -37.81 -3.52 -1.40
CA CYS A 287 -37.38 -3.78 -0.03
C CYS A 287 -37.12 -5.26 0.28
N GLU A 288 -37.84 -6.18 -0.37
CA GLU A 288 -37.67 -7.64 -0.22
C GLU A 288 -36.41 -8.17 -0.92
N GLN A 289 -36.03 -7.55 -2.04
CA GLN A 289 -34.81 -7.89 -2.80
C GLN A 289 -33.59 -7.09 -2.35
N ALA A 290 -33.79 -6.04 -1.55
CA ALA A 290 -32.74 -5.28 -0.90
C ALA A 290 -31.99 -6.13 0.12
N TRP A 291 -30.85 -5.63 0.58
CA TRP A 291 -30.03 -6.33 1.55
C TRP A 291 -30.85 -6.75 2.79
N PRO A 292 -30.82 -8.04 3.17
CA PRO A 292 -31.64 -8.53 4.26
C PRO A 292 -31.25 -7.87 5.59
N ARG A 293 -32.22 -7.74 6.50
CA ARG A 293 -31.94 -7.23 7.86
C ARG A 293 -30.87 -8.08 8.54
N GLY A 294 -29.93 -7.45 9.22
CA GLY A 294 -28.76 -8.11 9.82
C GLY A 294 -27.56 -8.23 8.90
N THR A 295 -27.65 -7.78 7.63
CA THR A 295 -26.49 -7.76 6.73
C THR A 295 -25.43 -6.79 7.24
N LEU A 296 -24.18 -7.23 7.29
CA LEU A 296 -23.04 -6.40 7.68
C LEU A 296 -22.58 -5.58 6.48
N VAL A 297 -22.56 -4.26 6.64
CA VAL A 297 -22.32 -3.30 5.58
C VAL A 297 -21.34 -2.24 6.03
N HIS A 298 -20.81 -1.49 5.09
CA HIS A 298 -19.94 -0.36 5.40
C HIS A 298 -20.56 0.93 4.90
N TYR A 299 -20.70 1.89 5.80
CA TYR A 299 -21.34 3.16 5.51
C TYR A 299 -20.28 4.26 5.38
N LYS A 300 -20.34 4.99 4.26
CA LYS A 300 -19.62 6.25 4.05
C LYS A 300 -20.58 7.39 4.40
N SER A 301 -20.24 8.19 5.41
CA SER A 301 -21.02 9.36 5.81
C SER A 301 -20.54 10.59 5.04
N GLU A 302 -21.42 11.21 4.24
CA GLU A 302 -21.13 12.48 3.55
C GLU A 302 -20.74 13.59 4.54
N GLN A 303 -21.35 13.62 5.72
CA GLN A 303 -21.06 14.62 6.74
C GLN A 303 -19.61 14.49 7.25
N ARG A 304 -19.09 13.26 7.36
CA ARG A 304 -17.69 13.02 7.70
C ARG A 304 -16.75 13.35 6.54
N GLU A 305 -17.17 13.11 5.31
CA GLU A 305 -16.39 13.47 4.12
C GLU A 305 -16.21 14.99 3.99
N LYS A 306 -17.26 15.77 4.27
CA LYS A 306 -17.22 17.25 4.29
C LYS A 306 -16.23 17.83 5.31
N GLN A 307 -15.84 17.07 6.33
CA GLN A 307 -14.85 17.50 7.33
C GLN A 307 -13.39 17.34 6.86
N GLY A 308 -13.15 16.99 5.59
CA GLY A 308 -11.81 16.98 4.99
C GLY A 308 -10.90 15.85 5.47
N GLY A 309 -11.41 14.95 6.31
CA GLY A 309 -10.68 13.76 6.77
C GLY A 309 -10.97 12.56 5.90
N VAL A 310 -9.94 11.91 5.35
CA VAL A 310 -10.04 10.56 4.77
C VAL A 310 -10.28 9.58 5.92
N GLN A 311 -11.54 9.41 6.30
CA GLN A 311 -11.97 8.48 7.34
C GLN A 311 -12.30 7.13 6.71
N PRO A 312 -11.92 6.01 7.34
CA PRO A 312 -12.35 4.69 6.88
C PRO A 312 -13.89 4.58 6.98
N PRO A 313 -14.54 3.79 6.10
CA PRO A 313 -15.95 3.48 6.22
C PRO A 313 -16.24 2.82 7.56
N LEU A 314 -17.37 3.16 8.19
CA LEU A 314 -17.75 2.57 9.46
C LEU A 314 -18.53 1.27 9.21
N PRO A 315 -18.26 0.19 9.97
CA PRO A 315 -19.08 -1.00 9.93
C PRO A 315 -20.47 -0.66 10.49
N ALA A 316 -21.50 -1.14 9.81
CA ALA A 316 -22.90 -0.96 10.17
C ALA A 316 -23.68 -2.24 9.88
N VAL A 317 -24.87 -2.36 10.46
CA VAL A 317 -25.78 -3.49 10.23
C VAL A 317 -27.08 -2.95 9.67
N VAL A 318 -27.57 -3.54 8.59
CA VAL A 318 -28.86 -3.15 7.99
C VAL A 318 -29.99 -3.45 8.97
N LYS A 319 -30.63 -2.41 9.51
CA LYS A 319 -31.80 -2.56 10.39
C LYS A 319 -33.12 -2.61 9.61
N SER A 320 -33.27 -1.74 8.63
CA SER A 320 -34.45 -1.64 7.77
C SER A 320 -34.08 -0.90 6.47
N PHE A 321 -34.81 -1.18 5.39
CA PHE A 321 -34.74 -0.44 4.14
C PHE A 321 -35.84 0.61 4.14
N ASN A 322 -35.49 1.88 3.93
CA ASN A 322 -36.46 2.99 3.96
C ASN A 322 -36.99 3.26 2.54
N GLU A 323 -38.05 2.55 2.16
CA GLU A 323 -38.63 2.64 0.80
C GLU A 323 -39.25 4.01 0.50
N SER A 324 -39.71 4.71 1.54
CA SER A 324 -40.36 6.02 1.47
C SER A 324 -39.43 7.20 1.18
N ALA A 325 -38.11 7.00 1.20
CA ALA A 325 -37.14 8.06 0.90
C ALA A 325 -36.86 8.22 -0.60
N ARG A 326 -37.56 7.46 -1.48
CA ARG A 326 -37.56 7.77 -2.91
C ARG A 326 -38.19 9.14 -3.08
N HIS A 327 -37.34 10.16 -3.26
CA HIS A 327 -37.77 11.46 -3.74
C HIS A 327 -38.69 11.19 -4.93
N PRO A 328 -39.95 11.64 -4.91
CA PRO A 328 -40.83 11.46 -6.06
C PRO A 328 -40.08 12.06 -7.25
N GLU A 329 -39.68 11.21 -8.19
CA GLU A 329 -39.12 11.64 -9.46
C GLU A 329 -40.15 12.63 -10.01
N PRO A 330 -39.76 13.88 -10.33
CA PRO A 330 -40.71 14.88 -10.78
C PRO A 330 -41.42 14.28 -11.98
N ALA A 331 -42.71 13.97 -11.81
CA ALA A 331 -43.52 13.32 -12.83
C ALA A 331 -43.27 14.09 -14.12
N ALA A 332 -42.61 13.44 -15.08
CA ALA A 332 -42.25 14.05 -16.34
C ALA A 332 -43.54 14.64 -16.89
N ALA A 333 -43.63 15.98 -16.86
CA ALA A 333 -44.80 16.71 -17.31
C ALA A 333 -44.99 16.29 -18.76
N SER A 334 -45.92 15.36 -18.96
CA SER A 334 -46.32 14.91 -20.27
C SER A 334 -46.91 16.14 -20.92
N ALA A 335 -46.10 16.81 -21.73
CA ALA A 335 -46.54 17.84 -22.65
C ALA A 335 -47.48 17.15 -23.65
N GLN A 336 -48.73 16.99 -23.23
CA GLN A 336 -49.82 16.69 -24.14
C GLN A 336 -49.92 17.89 -25.08
N GLY A 337 -49.66 17.61 -26.34
CA GLY A 337 -49.70 18.59 -27.41
C GLY A 337 -51.05 19.30 -27.41
N ILE A 338 -51.01 20.62 -27.39
CA ILE A 338 -52.11 21.43 -27.89
C ILE A 338 -51.93 21.47 -29.41
N GLY A 339 -52.79 20.72 -30.09
CA GLY A 339 -52.97 20.83 -31.52
C GLY A 339 -53.89 22.00 -31.89
N SER A 340 -53.71 22.41 -33.15
CA SER A 340 -54.47 23.37 -33.98
C SER A 340 -54.13 24.84 -33.80
#